data_AF-A0A7J8YS77-F1
#
_entry.id   AF-A0A7J8YS77-F1
#
_cell.length_a   1.000
_cell.length_b   1.000
_cell.length_c   1.000
_cell.angle_alpha   90.00
_cell.angle_beta   90.00
_cell.angle_gamma   90.00
#
_symmetry.space_group_name_H-M   'P 1'
#
loop_
_entity.id
_entity.type
_entity.pdbx_description
1 polymer ?
#
loop_
_entity_poly.entity_id
_entity_poly.type
_entity_poly.pdbx_seq_one_letter_code
_entity_poly.pdbx_strand_id
1 'polypeptide(L)'
;VGEIGELSEIFQWKGEVPRGLPGWEDEEKQHLGEELSDVLLYLVRLSDICGVDLGKAALRKMELNAIKYPVKLCKGSSKKQTQFNGDSGDTADTDQGH
;
A
#
# COMPACT_ATOMS: atom_id res chain seq x y z
N VAL A 1 -12.79 8.00 8.73
CA VAL A 1 -12.37 8.07 7.30
C VAL A 1 -12.12 9.52 6.87
N GLY A 2 -12.35 10.54 7.71
CA GLY A 2 -12.15 11.96 7.37
C GLY A 2 -10.72 12.29 6.91
N GLU A 3 -9.73 12.00 7.75
CA GLU A 3 -8.31 12.37 7.48
C GLU A 3 -7.77 11.89 6.12
N ILE A 4 -8.16 10.69 5.65
CA ILE A 4 -7.72 10.19 4.33
C ILE A 4 -8.40 10.99 3.20
N GLY A 5 -9.63 11.45 3.42
CA GLY A 5 -10.35 12.33 2.51
C GLY A 5 -9.65 13.69 2.41
N GLU A 6 -9.38 14.32 3.55
CA GLU A 6 -8.69 15.62 3.63
C GLU A 6 -7.27 15.55 3.01
N LEU A 7 -6.51 14.49 3.33
CA LEU A 7 -5.23 14.21 2.65
C LEU A 7 -5.39 14.05 1.13
N SER A 8 -6.46 13.40 0.66
CA SER A 8 -6.70 13.22 -0.77
C SER A 8 -7.03 14.53 -1.46
N GLU A 9 -7.75 15.43 -0.79
CA GLU A 9 -8.14 16.76 -1.31
C GLU A 9 -6.91 17.62 -1.68
N ILE A 10 -5.82 17.53 -0.91
CA ILE A 10 -4.55 18.21 -1.20
C ILE A 10 -4.04 17.89 -2.61
N PHE A 11 -4.24 16.66 -3.08
CA PHE A 11 -3.69 16.17 -4.35
C PHE A 11 -4.66 16.24 -5.52
N GLN A 12 -5.96 16.47 -5.30
CA GLN A 12 -7.00 16.39 -6.34
C GLN A 12 -6.70 17.21 -7.59
N TRP A 13 -6.02 18.35 -7.43
CA TRP A 13 -5.74 19.30 -8.51
C TRP A 13 -4.25 19.49 -8.83
N LYS A 14 -3.36 18.71 -8.19
CA LYS A 14 -1.90 18.89 -8.28
C LYS A 14 -1.23 18.15 -9.46
N GLY A 15 -1.97 17.32 -10.20
CA GLY A 15 -1.42 16.53 -11.31
C GLY A 15 -0.33 15.55 -10.86
N GLU A 16 0.67 15.30 -11.70
CA GLU A 16 1.84 14.50 -11.28
C GLU A 16 2.69 15.30 -10.28
N VAL A 17 2.79 14.80 -9.06
CA VAL A 17 3.58 15.42 -8.00
C VAL A 17 4.96 14.76 -7.92
N PRO A 18 6.05 15.46 -8.29
CA PRO A 18 7.39 14.90 -8.22
C PRO A 18 7.87 14.81 -6.77
N ARG A 19 8.83 13.89 -6.54
CA ARG A 19 9.46 13.73 -5.23
C ARG A 19 10.08 15.04 -4.76
N GLY A 20 9.88 15.36 -3.48
CA GLY A 20 10.43 16.56 -2.86
C GLY A 20 9.57 17.81 -3.01
N LEU A 21 8.41 17.70 -3.68
CA LEU A 21 7.40 18.77 -3.77
C LEU A 21 7.98 20.11 -4.25
N PRO A 22 8.77 20.15 -5.36
CA PRO A 22 9.27 21.40 -5.91
C PRO A 22 8.11 22.32 -6.31
N GLY A 23 8.21 23.60 -5.96
CA GLY A 23 7.17 24.60 -6.24
C GLY A 23 5.98 24.56 -5.29
N TRP A 24 6.06 23.80 -4.19
CA TRP A 24 5.11 23.89 -3.08
C TRP A 24 5.59 24.95 -2.09
N GLU A 25 4.65 25.79 -1.66
CA GLU A 25 4.87 26.74 -0.58
C GLU A 25 5.03 26.00 0.76
N ASP A 26 5.65 26.66 1.74
CA ASP A 26 5.94 26.00 3.03
C ASP A 26 4.67 25.72 3.82
N GLU A 27 3.65 26.56 3.69
CA GLU A 27 2.32 26.33 4.27
C GLU A 27 1.64 25.09 3.67
N GLU A 28 1.82 24.83 2.36
CA GLU A 28 1.26 23.63 1.71
C GLU A 28 1.95 22.35 2.21
N LYS A 29 3.28 22.40 2.41
CA LYS A 29 4.03 21.27 2.95
C LYS A 29 3.69 21.03 4.42
N GLN A 30 3.47 22.11 5.18
CA GLN A 30 3.03 22.01 6.56
C GLN A 30 1.66 21.35 6.65
N HIS A 31 0.69 21.84 5.88
CA HIS A 31 -0.66 21.27 5.85
C HIS A 31 -0.65 19.79 5.42
N LEU A 32 0.13 19.43 4.39
CA LEU A 32 0.35 18.03 4.04
C LEU A 32 0.91 17.20 5.20
N GLY A 33 1.85 17.76 5.96
CA GLY A 33 2.42 17.13 7.14
C GLY A 33 1.39 16.91 8.26
N GLU A 34 0.47 17.85 8.46
CA GLU A 34 -0.63 17.77 9.42
C GLU A 34 -1.58 16.62 9.04
N GLU A 35 -2.09 16.59 7.81
CA GLU A 35 -3.00 15.52 7.34
C GLU A 35 -2.36 14.12 7.38
N LEU A 36 -1.07 14.01 7.01
CA LEU A 36 -0.32 12.76 7.14
C LEU A 36 -0.20 12.32 8.60
N SER A 37 -0.02 13.27 9.52
CA SER A 37 0.10 13.01 10.94
C SER A 37 -1.23 12.56 11.52
N ASP A 38 -2.35 13.16 11.11
CA ASP A 38 -3.68 12.78 11.60
C ASP A 38 -4.07 11.36 11.15
N VAL A 39 -3.75 10.98 9.91
CA VAL A 39 -3.88 9.59 9.44
C VAL A 39 -3.05 8.64 10.30
N LEU A 40 -1.78 8.98 10.58
CA LEU A 40 -0.91 8.14 11.41
C LEU A 40 -1.42 8.00 12.84
N LEU A 41 -1.81 9.11 13.48
CA LEU A 41 -2.30 9.12 14.86
C LEU A 41 -3.60 8.33 14.99
N TYR A 42 -4.50 8.46 14.02
CA TYR A 42 -5.70 7.64 13.95
C TYR A 42 -5.37 6.15 13.86
N LEU A 43 -4.42 5.75 13.01
CA LEU A 43 -3.99 4.36 12.88
C LEU A 43 -3.36 3.81 14.17
N VAL A 44 -2.49 4.58 14.82
CA VAL A 44 -1.89 4.20 16.10
C VAL A 44 -2.97 4.00 17.15
N ARG A 45 -3.90 4.96 17.28
CA ARG A 45 -5.01 4.87 18.24
C ARG A 45 -5.93 3.69 17.96
N LEU A 46 -6.26 3.45 16.69
CA LEU A 46 -7.09 2.33 16.28
C LEU A 46 -6.39 1.00 16.60
N SER A 47 -5.07 0.90 16.37
CA SER A 47 -4.31 -0.31 16.67
C SER A 47 -4.32 -0.65 18.16
N ASP A 48 -4.19 0.35 19.03
CA ASP A 48 -4.29 0.20 20.48
C ASP A 48 -5.67 -0.32 20.90
N ILE A 49 -6.74 0.31 20.40
CA ILE A 49 -8.13 -0.12 20.67
C ILE A 49 -8.39 -1.55 20.19
N CYS A 50 -7.83 -1.94 19.04
CA CYS A 50 -8.01 -3.26 18.47
C CYS A 50 -7.05 -4.33 19.05
N GLY A 51 -6.11 -3.94 19.93
CA GLY A 51 -5.10 -4.86 20.47
C GLY A 51 -4.12 -5.37 19.40
N VAL A 52 -3.88 -4.58 18.34
CA VAL A 52 -2.97 -4.92 17.26
C VAL A 52 -1.62 -4.24 17.49
N ASP A 53 -0.56 -5.03 17.54
CA ASP A 53 0.81 -4.50 17.49
C ASP A 53 1.10 -4.02 16.05
N LEU A 54 0.85 -2.74 15.81
CA LEU A 54 0.99 -2.12 14.49
C LEU A 54 2.43 -2.22 13.95
N GLY A 55 3.43 -2.14 14.83
CA GLY A 55 4.84 -2.27 14.46
C GLY A 55 5.17 -3.67 13.93
N LYS A 56 4.77 -4.72 14.66
CA LYS A 56 4.93 -6.11 14.19
C LYS A 56 4.14 -6.38 12.92
N ALA A 57 2.92 -5.85 12.82
CA ALA A 57 2.09 -6.00 11.63
C ALA A 57 2.75 -5.37 10.39
N ALA A 58 3.34 -4.17 10.54
CA ALA A 58 4.05 -3.48 9.48
C ALA A 58 5.31 -4.26 9.03
N LEU A 59 6.11 -4.77 9.96
CA LEU A 59 7.29 -5.60 9.66
C LEU A 59 6.91 -6.85 8.86
N ARG A 60 5.91 -7.61 9.34
CA ARG A 60 5.38 -8.79 8.63
C ARG A 60 4.89 -8.43 7.23
N LYS A 61 4.23 -7.27 7.07
CA LYS A 61 3.75 -6.81 5.77
C LYS A 61 4.90 -6.50 4.81
N MET A 62 5.99 -5.91 5.30
CA MET A 62 7.19 -5.66 4.47
C MET A 62 7.83 -6.95 3.98
N GLU A 63 7.94 -7.98 4.83
CA GLU A 63 8.45 -9.30 4.43
C GLU A 63 7.59 -9.94 3.33
N LEU A 64 6.26 -9.91 3.49
CA LEU A 64 5.33 -10.39 2.47
C LEU A 64 5.41 -9.60 1.17
N ASN A 65 5.58 -8.28 1.25
CA ASN A 65 5.74 -7.42 0.09
C ASN A 65 7.06 -7.72 -0.66
N ALA A 66 8.14 -8.05 0.04
CA ALA A 66 9.41 -8.43 -0.56
C ALA A 66 9.32 -9.75 -1.35
N ILE A 67 8.53 -10.70 -0.87
CA ILE A 67 8.22 -11.95 -1.58
C ILE A 67 7.34 -11.66 -2.81
N LYS A 68 6.32 -10.80 -2.66
CA LYS A 68 5.38 -10.45 -3.73
C LYS A 68 6.02 -9.61 -4.85
N TYR A 69 6.95 -8.73 -4.50
CA TYR A 69 7.64 -7.83 -5.44
C TYR A 69 9.17 -7.96 -5.32
N PRO A 70 9.76 -9.06 -5.83
CA PRO A 70 11.20 -9.25 -5.85
C PRO A 70 11.90 -8.09 -6.58
N VAL A 71 12.99 -7.58 -5.99
CA VAL A 71 13.79 -6.46 -6.54
C VAL A 71 14.27 -6.69 -7.98
N LYS A 72 14.43 -7.97 -8.38
CA LYS A 72 14.80 -8.37 -9.75
C LYS A 72 13.73 -8.06 -10.79
N LEU A 73 12.46 -7.93 -10.39
CA LEU A 73 11.35 -7.51 -11.26
C LEU A 73 11.21 -5.98 -11.34
N CYS A 74 11.87 -5.22 -10.46
CA CYS A 74 11.71 -3.76 -10.35
C CYS A 74 12.86 -2.93 -10.94
N LYS A 75 13.92 -3.57 -11.47
CA LYS A 75 15.12 -2.86 -12.00
C LYS A 75 15.09 -2.52 -13.49
N GLY A 76 13.94 -2.58 -14.13
CA GLY A 76 13.76 -1.97 -15.44
C GLY A 76 12.75 -2.71 -16.28
N SER A 77 11.53 -2.19 -16.33
CA SER A 77 10.71 -2.19 -17.53
C SER A 77 9.41 -1.45 -17.24
N SER A 78 9.21 -0.29 -17.86
CA SER A 78 7.88 0.31 -18.08
C SER A 78 7.03 -0.53 -19.05
N LYS A 79 7.04 -1.86 -18.93
CA LYS A 79 6.16 -2.73 -19.72
C LYS A 79 5.26 -3.50 -18.78
N LYS A 80 3.96 -3.16 -18.88
CA LYS A 80 2.81 -3.92 -18.39
C LYS A 80 3.11 -5.42 -18.37
N GLN A 81 2.98 -6.03 -17.20
CA GLN A 81 2.69 -7.46 -17.11
C GLN A 81 1.35 -7.60 -16.41
N THR A 82 0.30 -7.40 -17.20
CA THR A 82 -1.04 -7.85 -16.86
C THR A 82 -1.06 -9.36 -17.03
N GLN A 83 -1.72 -10.03 -16.10
CA GLN A 83 -2.10 -11.45 -16.06
C GLN A 83 -1.14 -12.38 -15.31
N PHE A 84 -1.54 -12.68 -14.07
CA PHE A 84 -1.40 -14.01 -13.52
C PHE A 84 -2.78 -14.43 -12.99
N ASN A 85 -3.49 -15.23 -13.78
CA ASN A 85 -4.68 -15.97 -13.36
C ASN A 85 -4.22 -17.13 -12.46
N GLY A 86 -4.68 -17.17 -11.22
CA GLY A 86 -4.64 -18.38 -10.41
C GLY A 86 -5.87 -19.21 -10.71
N ASP A 87 -5.80 -20.07 -11.71
CA ASP A 87 -6.76 -21.16 -11.90
C ASP A 87 -6.16 -22.41 -11.25
N SER A 88 -6.72 -22.81 -10.11
CA SER A 88 -6.35 -24.02 -9.38
C SER A 88 -7.35 -25.11 -9.73
N GLY A 89 -7.24 -25.66 -10.93
CA GLY A 89 -7.80 -26.97 -11.28
C GLY A 89 -6.67 -27.98 -11.30
N ASP A 90 -6.71 -28.97 -10.41
CA ASP A 90 -6.74 -30.40 -10.75
C ASP A 90 -6.44 -31.27 -9.52
N THR A 91 -7.33 -32.21 -9.22
CA THR A 91 -6.99 -33.61 -8.92
C THR A 91 -8.27 -34.42 -8.96
N ALA A 92 -8.62 -34.91 -10.14
CA ALA A 92 -9.42 -36.12 -10.28
C ALA A 92 -8.47 -37.28 -10.58
N ASP A 93 -8.24 -38.15 -9.59
CA ASP A 93 -7.79 -39.52 -9.84
C ASP A 93 -8.22 -40.44 -8.69
N THR A 94 -9.19 -41.30 -8.95
CA THR A 94 -9.33 -42.62 -8.32
C THR A 94 -10.20 -43.48 -9.25
N ASP A 95 -9.53 -44.16 -10.17
CA ASP A 95 -10.02 -45.33 -10.89
C ASP A 95 -9.62 -46.59 -10.10
N GLN A 96 -10.59 -47.41 -9.63
CA GLN A 96 -10.44 -48.87 -9.48
C GLN A 96 -11.82 -49.54 -9.47
N GLY A 97 -12.03 -50.46 -10.42
CA GLY A 97 -13.22 -51.29 -10.51
C GLY A 97 -13.16 -52.59 -9.71
N HIS A 98 -14.33 -53.01 -9.21
CA HIS A 98 -14.91 -54.35 -9.38
C HIS A 98 -16.42 -54.27 -9.10
#